data_AF-A0A3C0Z2E7-F1
#
_entry.id   AF-A0A3C0Z2E7-F1
#
_cell.length_a   1.000
_cell.length_b   1.000
_cell.length_c   1.000
_cell.angle_alpha   90.00
_cell.angle_beta   90.00
_cell.angle_gamma   90.00
#
_symmetry.space_group_name_H-M   'P 1'
#
loop_
_entity.id
_entity.type
_entity.pdbx_description
1 polymer ?
#
loop_
_entity_poly.entity_id
_entity_poly.type
_entity_poly.pdbx_seq_one_letter_code
_entity_poly.pdbx_strand_id
1 'polypeptide(L)' 'MAVRRWSHGQSSFWGDLIGRNPTDRGKAGSKRSILVDAEGGPLSIVVAGANVHDTKLLEATLDAIVVERPQPTEEEP' A
#
# COMPACT_ATOMS: atom_id res chain seq x y z
N MET A 1 -25.20 21.80 -13.57
CA MET A 1 -25.46 20.45 -14.12
C MET A 1 -24.26 19.58 -13.82
N ALA A 2 -24.37 18.64 -12.88
CA ALA A 2 -23.36 17.60 -12.65
C ALA A 2 -24.10 16.26 -12.68
N VAL A 3 -23.97 15.55 -13.79
CA VAL A 3 -24.59 14.23 -13.97
C VAL A 3 -23.77 13.24 -13.14
N ARG A 4 -24.15 13.02 -11.88
CA ARG A 4 -23.67 11.85 -11.14
C ARG A 4 -24.30 10.64 -11.81
N ARG A 5 -23.53 9.95 -12.65
CA ARG A 5 -23.93 8.65 -13.21
C ARG A 5 -23.80 7.62 -12.09
N TRP A 6 -24.93 7.12 -11.60
CA TRP A 6 -24.95 6.04 -10.64
C TRP A 6 -24.47 4.77 -11.36
N SER A 7 -23.26 4.34 -11.05
CA SER A 7 -22.74 3.04 -11.47
C SER A 7 -23.48 1.99 -10.65
N HIS A 8 -24.25 1.14 -11.34
CA HIS A 8 -24.92 -0.01 -10.73
C HIS A 8 -23.83 -0.94 -10.17
N GLY A 9 -23.61 -0.91 -8.86
CA GLY A 9 -22.61 -1.76 -8.18
C GLY A 9 -21.91 -1.13 -6.96
N GLN A 10 -22.03 0.19 -6.74
CA GLN A 10 -21.40 0.85 -5.59
C GLN A 10 -22.40 0.92 -4.43
N SER A 11 -22.20 0.12 -3.39
CA SER A 11 -22.95 0.27 -2.11
C SER A 11 -22.50 1.54 -1.36
N SER A 12 -23.08 1.86 -0.21
CA SER A 12 -22.84 3.11 0.52
C SER A 12 -21.55 3.12 1.38
N PHE A 13 -20.72 2.08 1.30
CA PHE A 13 -19.59 1.83 2.21
C PHE A 13 -18.18 2.00 1.59
N TRP A 14 -18.05 2.61 0.41
CA TRP A 14 -16.77 2.65 -0.33
C TRP A 14 -16.00 3.95 -0.09
N GLY A 15 -14.82 3.84 0.52
CA GLY A 15 -13.77 4.86 0.48
C GLY A 15 -12.70 4.49 -0.54
N ASP A 16 -11.82 5.44 -0.87
CA ASP A 16 -10.78 5.29 -1.92
C ASP A 16 -9.78 4.15 -1.66
N LEU A 17 -9.78 3.58 -0.46
CA LEU A 17 -8.94 2.46 -0.04
C LEU A 17 -9.64 1.09 -0.14
N ILE A 18 -10.91 1.03 -0.54
CA ILE A 18 -11.65 -0.22 -0.76
C ILE A 18 -11.68 -0.50 -2.27
N GLY A 19 -11.31 -1.74 -2.64
CA GLY A 19 -11.13 -2.18 -4.04
C GLY A 19 -12.41 -2.13 -4.89
N ARG A 20 -12.42 -2.71 -6.09
CA ARG A 20 -13.64 -2.72 -6.94
C ARG A 20 -14.70 -3.69 -6.41
N ASN A 21 -15.95 -3.49 -6.85
CA ASN A 21 -17.08 -4.39 -6.56
C ASN A 21 -16.67 -5.85 -6.87
N PRO A 22 -16.94 -6.84 -5.99
CA PRO A 22 -16.55 -8.25 -6.18
C PRO A 22 -16.97 -8.87 -7.53
N THR A 23 -18.01 -8.36 -8.19
CA THR A 23 -18.42 -8.81 -9.53
C THR A 23 -17.48 -8.32 -10.65
N ASP A 24 -16.67 -7.29 -10.41
CA ASP A 24 -15.68 -6.73 -11.35
C ASP A 24 -14.42 -7.61 -11.50
N ARG A 25 -14.35 -8.76 -10.81
CA ARG A 25 -13.22 -9.70 -10.82
C ARG A 25 -11.86 -9.05 -10.46
N GLY A 26 -11.88 -7.98 -9.67
CA GLY A 26 -10.68 -7.49 -8.98
C GLY A 26 -10.49 -8.25 -7.66
N LYS A 27 -9.26 -8.55 -7.24
CA LYS A 27 -9.05 -9.05 -5.86
C LYS A 27 -9.54 -7.99 -4.88
N ALA A 28 -10.51 -8.36 -4.04
CA ALA A 28 -10.88 -7.57 -2.88
C ALA A 28 -9.74 -7.62 -1.85
N GLY A 29 -9.44 -6.48 -1.23
CA GLY A 29 -8.45 -6.37 -0.17
C GLY A 29 -7.32 -5.37 -0.46
N SER A 30 -6.47 -5.21 0.54
CA SER A 30 -5.28 -4.36 0.52
C SER A 30 -4.02 -5.21 0.68
N LYS A 31 -2.94 -4.81 0.03
CA LYS A 31 -1.58 -5.28 0.32
C LYS A 31 -0.90 -4.31 1.26
N ARG A 32 -0.03 -4.84 2.12
CA ARG A 32 0.84 -4.08 3.02
C ARG A 32 2.26 -4.47 2.69
N SER A 33 3.06 -3.52 2.22
CA SER A 33 4.51 -3.67 2.13
C SER A 33 5.12 -3.07 3.38
N ILE A 34 5.89 -3.86 4.13
CA ILE A 34 6.45 -3.48 5.43
C ILE A 34 7.94 -3.75 5.39
N LEU A 35 8.75 -2.73 5.69
CA LEU A 35 10.17 -2.89 6.00
C LEU A 35 10.32 -3.06 7.51
N VAL A 36 11.09 -4.05 7.94
CA VAL A 36 11.36 -4.33 9.36
C VAL A 36 12.86 -4.34 9.62
N ASP A 37 13.25 -4.03 10.85
CA ASP A 37 14.61 -4.27 11.35
C ASP A 37 14.86 -5.75 11.69
N ALA A 38 16.04 -6.05 12.22
CA ALA A 38 16.44 -7.42 12.60
C ALA A 38 15.65 -7.98 13.80
N GLU A 39 15.10 -7.13 14.66
CA GLU A 39 14.27 -7.51 15.81
C GLU A 39 12.77 -7.61 15.44
N GLY A 40 12.41 -7.24 14.21
CA GLY A 40 11.05 -7.25 13.69
C GLY A 40 10.28 -5.94 13.89
N GLY A 41 10.96 -4.86 14.33
CA GLY A 41 10.40 -3.53 14.45
C GLY A 41 10.08 -2.92 13.08
N PRO A 42 8.88 -2.37 12.84
CA PRO A 42 8.52 -1.78 11.55
C PRO A 42 9.22 -0.43 11.34
N LEU A 43 9.96 -0.31 10.25
CA LEU A 43 10.65 0.92 9.82
C LEU A 43 9.82 1.74 8.82
N SER A 44 8.98 1.08 8.03
CA SER A 44 8.05 1.71 7.10
C SER A 44 6.86 0.82 6.75
N ILE A 45 5.75 1.43 6.32
CA ILE A 45 4.56 0.72 5.84
C ILE A 45 3.92 1.46 4.67
N VAL A 46 3.63 0.72 3.60
CA VAL A 46 2.85 1.21 2.45
C VAL A 46 1.65 0.31 2.22
N VAL A 47 0.47 0.92 2.09
CA VAL A 47 -0.78 0.24 1.80
C VAL A 47 -1.17 0.46 0.35
N ALA A 48 -1.45 -0.61 -0.38
CA ALA A 48 -1.88 -0.55 -1.77
C ALA A 48 -3.06 -1.49 -2.02
N GLY A 49 -3.74 -1.32 -3.16
CA GLY A 49 -4.79 -2.25 -3.57
C GLY A 49 -4.23 -3.67 -3.79
N ALA A 50 -5.03 -4.71 -3.51
CA ALA A 50 -4.61 -6.10 -3.67
C ALA A 50 -4.19 -6.50 -5.10
N ASN A 51 -4.54 -5.70 -6.11
CA ASN A 51 -4.18 -5.93 -7.50
C ASN A 51 -2.84 -5.28 -7.91
N VAL A 52 -2.21 -4.49 -7.03
CA VAL A 52 -0.89 -3.90 -7.29
C VAL A 52 0.17 -4.97 -7.10
N HIS A 53 1.11 -5.10 -8.03
CA HIS A 53 2.24 -6.01 -7.87
C HIS A 53 3.20 -5.48 -6.81
N ASP A 54 3.66 -6.34 -5.90
CA ASP A 54 4.52 -5.97 -4.78
C ASP A 54 5.85 -5.32 -5.21
N THR A 55 6.38 -5.68 -6.38
CA THR A 55 7.56 -5.02 -6.98
C THR A 55 7.36 -3.51 -7.17
N LYS A 56 6.11 -3.06 -7.39
CA LYS A 56 5.77 -1.64 -7.53
C LYS A 56 5.71 -0.89 -6.19
N LEU A 57 5.80 -1.61 -5.07
CA LEU A 57 5.73 -1.01 -3.73
C LEU A 57 7.12 -0.77 -3.13
N LEU A 58 8.18 -1.39 -3.68
CA LEU A 58 9.52 -1.34 -3.09
C LEU A 58 10.03 0.09 -2.89
N GLU A 59 10.02 0.89 -3.95
CA GLU A 59 10.49 2.30 -3.91
C GLU A 59 9.71 3.10 -2.86
N ALA A 60 8.38 3.08 -2.94
CA ALA A 60 7.53 3.78 -1.97
C ALA A 60 7.76 3.31 -0.53
N THR A 61 8.05 2.03 -0.31
CA THR A 61 8.35 1.48 1.03
C THR A 61 9.71 1.95 1.54
N LEU A 62 10.71 2.12 0.68
CA LEU A 62 12.03 2.66 1.06
C LEU A 62 11.96 4.18 1.34
N ASP A 63 11.17 4.91 0.57
CA ASP A 63 10.96 6.35 0.78
C ASP A 63 10.16 6.66 2.05
N ALA A 64 9.33 5.71 2.50
CA ALA A 64 8.49 5.85 3.68
C ALA A 64 9.19 5.50 5.01
N ILE A 65 10.52 5.29 5.01
CA ILE A 65 11.28 5.05 6.25
C ILE A 65 11.16 6.27 7.16
N VAL A 66 10.71 6.03 8.40
CA VAL A 66 10.41 7.12 9.36
C VAL A 66 11.59 7.51 10.26
N VAL A 67 12.72 6.83 10.11
CA VAL A 67 13.95 7.06 10.88
C VAL A 67 15.10 7.35 9.92
N GLU A 68 16.06 8.17 10.36
CA GLU A 68 17.27 8.38 9.57
C GLU A 68 18.11 7.12 9.55
N ARG A 69 18.51 6.69 8.35
CA ARG A 69 19.44 5.57 8.19
C ARG A 69 20.85 6.06 8.56
N PRO A 70 21.55 5.38 9.50
CA PRO A 70 22.93 5.72 9.81
C PRO A 70 23.83 5.48 8.59
N GLN A 71 24.91 6.24 8.49
CA GLN A 71 25.90 6.05 7.43
C GLN A 71 26.66 4.74 7.69
N PRO A 72 26.76 3.84 6.69
CA PRO A 72 27.62 2.67 6.79
C PRO A 72 29.07 3.05 7.10
N THR A 73 29.73 2.28 7.95
CA THR A 73 31.16 2.41 8.21
C THR A 73 31.90 1.16 7.72
N GLU A 74 33.22 1.22 7.61
CA GLU A 74 33.99 0.03 7.19
C GLU A 74 33.87 -1.14 8.18
N GLU A 75 33.69 -0.85 9.47
CA GLU A 75 33.52 -1.85 10.52
C GLU A 75 32.07 -2.38 10.61
N GLU A 76 31.09 -1.55 10.20
CA GLU A 76 29.66 -1.86 10.18
C GLU A 76 29.05 -1.42 8.84
N PRO A 77 29.14 -2.27 7.79
CA PRO A 77 28.67 -1.95 6.43
C PRO A 77 27.14 -1.96 6.26
#